data_AF-A0A377DN78-F1
#
_entry.id   AF-A0A377DN78-F1
#
_cell.length_a   1.000
_cell.length_b   1.000
_cell.length_c   1.000
_cell.angle_alpha   90.00
_cell.angle_beta   90.00
_cell.angle_gamma   90.00
#
_symmetry.space_group_name_H-M   'P 1'
#
loop_
_entity.id
_entity.type
_entity.pdbx_description
1 polymer ?
#
loop_
_entity_poly.entity_id
_entity_poly.type
_entity_poly.pdbx_seq_one_letter_code
_entity_poly.pdbx_strand_id
1 'polypeptide(L)' 'MAKIAKKLTDTEIKSTKPAEKEVNLFDGDGLLLRIAPLAKGGKKNWYFRYAVPVTKKRTKVSLGNLSSPYTCEGTSFT' A
#
# COMPACT_ATOMS: atom_id res chain seq x y z
N MET A 1 -20.81 7.74 13.06
CA MET A 1 -19.95 6.80 13.80
C MET A 1 -18.65 6.63 13.02
N ALA A 2 -17.51 6.98 13.60
CA ALA A 2 -16.21 6.80 12.94
C ALA A 2 -15.94 5.28 12.86
N LYS A 3 -15.78 4.74 11.65
CA LYS A 3 -15.32 3.36 11.49
C LYS A 3 -13.85 3.33 11.92
N ILE A 4 -13.56 2.70 13.05
CA ILE A 4 -12.19 2.38 13.45
C ILE A 4 -11.67 1.41 12.37
N ALA A 5 -10.81 1.91 11.49
CA ALA A 5 -10.15 1.07 10.50
C ALA A 5 -9.23 0.10 11.27
N LYS A 6 -9.40 -1.20 11.02
CA LYS A 6 -8.52 -2.21 11.59
C LYS A 6 -7.13 -1.97 11.03
N LYS A 7 -6.18 -1.62 11.89
CA LYS A 7 -4.77 -1.49 11.51
C LYS A 7 -4.27 -2.84 11.01
N LEU A 8 -3.59 -2.83 9.88
CA LEU A 8 -2.88 -3.97 9.32
C LEU A 8 -1.72 -4.32 10.23
N THR A 9 -1.74 -5.53 10.73
CA THR A 9 -0.61 -6.08 11.49
C THR A 9 0.41 -6.72 10.54
N ASP A 10 1.68 -6.73 10.94
CA ASP A 10 2.76 -7.29 10.13
C ASP A 10 2.53 -8.79 9.81
N THR A 11 1.86 -9.50 10.72
CA THR A 11 1.41 -10.89 10.54
C THR A 11 0.34 -11.01 9.46
N GLU A 12 -0.66 -10.12 9.43
CA GLU A 12 -1.68 -10.09 8.37
C GLU A 12 -1.04 -9.78 7.02
N ILE A 13 -0.09 -8.84 6.97
CA ILE A 13 0.63 -8.48 5.74
C ILE A 13 1.42 -9.69 5.22
N LYS A 14 2.14 -10.41 6.08
CA LYS A 14 2.95 -11.58 5.71
C LYS A 14 2.08 -12.77 5.32
N SER A 15 1.03 -13.06 6.10
CA SER A 15 0.12 -14.19 5.85
C SER A 15 -0.80 -14.00 4.65
N THR A 16 -1.08 -12.75 4.24
CA THR A 16 -1.92 -12.52 3.08
C THR A 16 -1.23 -13.00 1.80
N LYS A 17 -1.83 -14.01 1.19
CA LYS A 17 -1.40 -14.59 -0.08
C LYS A 17 -2.05 -13.84 -1.25
N PRO A 18 -1.38 -13.76 -2.40
CA PRO A 18 -1.98 -13.22 -3.61
C PRO A 18 -3.15 -14.09 -4.05
N ALA A 19 -4.26 -13.44 -4.42
CA ALA A 19 -5.44 -14.09 -4.97
C ALA A 19 -5.46 -13.99 -6.50
N GLU A 20 -6.46 -14.60 -7.15
CA GLU A 20 -6.70 -14.45 -8.59
C GLU A 20 -6.99 -13.01 -9.00
N LYS A 21 -7.51 -12.20 -8.06
CA LYS A 21 -7.84 -10.79 -8.25
C LYS A 21 -6.97 -9.91 -7.37
N GLU A 22 -6.92 -8.61 -7.71
CA GLU A 22 -6.20 -7.63 -6.91
C GLU A 22 -6.80 -7.52 -5.51
N VAL A 23 -5.96 -7.73 -4.49
CA VAL A 23 -6.38 -7.60 -3.09
C VAL A 23 -5.90 -6.25 -2.57
N ASN A 24 -6.80 -5.50 -1.97
CA ASN A 24 -6.54 -4.19 -1.38
C ASN A 24 -6.85 -4.26 0.11
N LEU A 25 -5.81 -4.14 0.95
CA LEU A 25 -5.93 -4.10 2.39
C LEU A 25 -5.73 -2.67 2.89
N PHE A 26 -6.60 -2.18 3.77
CA PHE A 26 -6.55 -0.80 4.29
C PHE A 26 -5.99 -0.80 5.71
N ASP A 27 -5.00 0.04 5.98
CA ASP A 27 -4.40 0.20 7.31
C ASP A 27 -5.05 1.34 8.14
N GLY A 28 -5.89 2.14 7.48
CA GLY A 28 -6.39 3.40 8.04
C GLY A 28 -5.54 4.59 7.59
N ASP A 29 -5.98 5.80 7.93
CA ASP A 29 -5.31 7.07 7.63
C ASP A 29 -4.97 7.31 6.15
N GLY A 30 -5.60 6.58 5.23
CA GLY A 30 -5.35 6.63 3.78
C GLY A 30 -4.33 5.62 3.28
N LEU A 31 -3.68 4.85 4.15
CA LEU A 31 -2.71 3.84 3.76
C LEU A 31 -3.39 2.54 3.31
N LEU A 32 -2.89 2.00 2.19
CA LEU A 32 -3.42 0.83 1.50
C LEU A 32 -2.27 -0.07 1.05
N LEU A 33 -2.32 -1.35 1.39
CA LEU A 33 -1.49 -2.37 0.77
C LEU A 33 -2.23 -2.99 -0.41
N ARG A 34 -1.66 -2.86 -1.61
CA ARG A 34 -2.14 -3.55 -2.82
C ARG A 34 -1.29 -4.79 -3.04
N ILE A 35 -1.95 -5.93 -3.19
CA ILE A 35 -1.34 -7.19 -3.58
C ILE A 35 -1.78 -7.47 -5.01
N ALA A 36 -0.82 -7.49 -5.93
CA ALA A 36 -1.07 -7.83 -7.31
C ALA A 36 -1.63 -9.25 -7.43
N PRO A 37 -2.38 -9.56 -8.50
CA PRO A 37 -2.92 -10.90 -8.71
C PRO A 37 -1.79 -11.93 -8.79
N LEU A 38 -2.10 -13.19 -8.48
CA LEU A 38 -1.16 -14.30 -8.60
C LEU A 38 -0.59 -14.41 -10.02
N ALA A 39 -1.42 -14.17 -11.05
CA ALA A 39 -1.00 -14.12 -12.46
C ALA A 39 0.09 -13.07 -12.76
N LYS A 40 0.24 -12.05 -11.90
CA LYS A 40 1.27 -11.00 -12.02
C LYS A 40 2.41 -11.16 -10.99
N GLY A 41 2.52 -12.32 -10.37
CA GLY A 41 3.58 -12.65 -9.40
C GLY A 41 3.31 -12.17 -7.97
N GLY A 42 2.09 -11.72 -7.64
CA GLY A 42 1.70 -11.49 -6.24
C GLY A 42 2.43 -10.38 -5.49
N LYS A 43 3.02 -9.42 -6.21
CA LYS A 43 3.82 -8.34 -5.61
C LYS A 43 2.97 -7.48 -4.66
N LYS A 44 3.54 -7.16 -3.50
CA LYS A 44 2.94 -6.32 -2.46
C LYS A 44 3.50 -4.89 -2.56
N ASN A 45 2.63 -3.92 -2.77
CA ASN A 45 3.01 -2.53 -2.98
C ASN A 45 2.13 -1.60 -2.14
N TRP A 46 2.75 -0.64 -1.46
CA TRP A 46 2.02 0.32 -0.63
C TRP A 46 1.51 1.49 -1.45
N TYR A 47 0.31 1.94 -1.12
CA TYR A 47 -0.32 3.11 -1.68
C TYR A 47 -0.84 4.01 -0.58
N PHE A 48 -0.65 5.31 -0.72
CA PHE A 48 -1.24 6.30 0.14
C PHE A 48 -2.31 7.08 -0.61
N ARG A 49 -3.54 7.04 -0.10
CA ARG A 49 -4.70 7.77 -0.63
C ARG A 49 -4.86 9.04 0.17
N TYR A 50 -4.72 10.18 -0.49
CA TYR A 50 -4.86 11.49 0.13
C TYR A 50 -5.74 12.41 -0.71
N ALA A 51 -6.36 13.37 -0.04
CA ALA A 51 -6.98 14.50 -0.71
C ALA A 51 -5.89 15.53 -1.00
N VAL A 52 -5.73 15.90 -2.27
CA VAL A 52 -4.82 16.97 -2.64
C VAL A 52 -5.32 18.26 -1.97
N PRO A 53 -4.50 18.97 -1.17
CA PRO A 53 -4.98 20.07 -0.34
C PRO A 53 -5.60 21.22 -1.16
N VAL A 54 -5.04 21.48 -2.34
CA VAL A 54 -5.48 22.57 -3.22
C VAL A 54 -6.74 22.20 -4.02
N THR A 55 -6.72 21.04 -4.70
CA THR A 55 -7.81 20.66 -5.62
C THR A 55 -8.92 19.84 -4.96
N LYS A 56 -8.72 19.38 -3.71
CA LYS A 56 -9.57 18.45 -2.96
C LYS A 56 -9.87 17.12 -3.68
N LYS A 57 -9.24 16.87 -4.83
CA LYS A 57 -9.37 15.62 -5.58
C LYS A 57 -8.66 14.51 -4.81
N ARG A 58 -9.31 13.35 -4.71
CA ARG A 58 -8.69 12.15 -4.13
C ARG A 58 -7.74 11.54 -5.14
N THR A 59 -6.48 11.39 -4.74
CA THR A 59 -5.47 10.70 -5.52
C THR A 59 -4.84 9.57 -4.71
N LYS A 60 -4.06 8.73 -5.38
CA LYS A 60 -3.24 7.69 -4.75
C LYS A 60 -1.78 7.85 -5.22
N VAL A 61 -0.85 7.74 -4.30
CA VAL A 61 0.59 7.66 -4.61
C VAL A 61 1.09 6.28 -4.22
N SER A 62 1.96 5.67 -5.02
CA SER A 62 2.66 4.44 -4.64
C SER A 62 3.86 4.79 -3.76
N LEU A 63 3.94 4.19 -2.57
CA LEU A 63 5.07 4.35 -1.65
C LEU A 63 6.21 3.36 -1.96
N GLY A 64 5.98 2.39 -2.83
CA GLY A 64 6.98 1.41 -3.24
C GLY A 64 6.74 0.02 -2.62
N ASN A 65 7.49 -0.94 -3.15
CA ASN A 65 7.43 -2.32 -2.67
C ASN A 65 8.09 -2.40 -1.30
N LEU A 66 7.51 -3.18 -0.40
CA LEU A 66 8.13 -3.49 0.89
C LEU A 66 9.24 -4.53 0.68
N SER A 67 10.35 -4.11 0.05
CA SER A 67 11.55 -4.92 -0.10
C SER A 67 12.61 -4.40 0.87
N SER A 68 12.68 -5.07 2.03
CA SER A 68 13.71 -4.94 3.06
C SER A 68 13.69 -3.65 3.91
N PRO A 69 13.81 -3.76 5.25
CA PRO A 69 13.89 -2.60 6.16
C PRO A 69 15.17 -1.74 6.01
N TYR A 70 16.02 -2.02 5.02
CA TYR A 70 17.31 -1.33 4.84
C TYR A 70 17.69 -1.18 3.36
N THR A 71 16.98 -0.38 2.59
CA THR A 71 17.54 0.18 1.33
C THR A 71 16.83 1.49 1.00
N CYS A 72 17.27 2.57 1.65
CA CYS A 72 17.24 3.89 1.02
C CYS A 72 18.39 3.90 -0.01
N GLU A 73 18.17 3.34 -1.21
CA GLU A 73 19.07 3.66 -2.31
C GLU A 73 18.72 5.06 -2.83
N GLY A 74 19.70 5.94 -2.68
CA GLY A 74 19.62 7.35 -2.94
C GLY A 74 19.06 7.65 -4.32
N THR A 75 18.00 8.44 -4.34
CA THR A 75 17.62 9.23 -5.51
C THR A 75 18.72 10.26 -5.73
N SER A 76 19.71 9.89 -6.54
CA SER A 76 20.61 10.86 -7.17
C SER A 76 19.75 11.75 -8.06
N PHE A 77 19.50 12.97 -7.62
CA PHE A 77 19.12 14.04 -8.53
C PHE A 77 20.36 14.39 -9.35
N THR A 78 20.37 13.95 -10.60
CA THR A 78 21.06 14.64 -11.69
C THR A 78 20.01 15.14 -12.65
#